data_AF-L9VYY5-F1
#
_entry.id   AF-L9VYY5-F1
#
_cell.length_a   1.000
_cell.length_b   1.000
_cell.length_c   1.000
_cell.angle_alpha   90.00
_cell.angle_beta   90.00
_cell.angle_gamma   90.00
#
_symmetry.space_group_name_H-M   'P 1'
#
loop_
_entity.id
_entity.type
_entity.pdbx_description
1 polymer ?
#
loop_
_entity_poly.entity_id
_entity_poly.type
_entity_poly.pdbx_seq_one_letter_code
_entity_poly.pdbx_strand_id
1 'polypeptide(L)'
;MTESTPARRSIVLVALCICTLTVGAVVPMTVGAGDNATIFYFEPSETEADAGETVTLELIASTHGDYVGDGIDRLSATVAYDPDVFSVADVEHGPMLAAGDSDAEVDGAVEIDDEAGTVTIDQERTPSGDGARATETAATITLEVAEDAPSTNETLEITDASAVLISDYPQAVVDREATITVTETSGGDDPVPGFVAPSALIAVGAVLVFAVRRLD
;
A
#
# COMPACT_ATOMS: atom_id res chain seq x y z
N MET A 1 -68.54 -21.63 -20.02
CA MET A 1 -67.41 -21.92 -20.92
C MET A 1 -66.53 -20.68 -20.88
N THR A 2 -65.56 -20.67 -19.95
CA THR A 2 -64.13 -21.00 -20.22
C THR A 2 -63.51 -19.89 -21.08
N GLU A 3 -62.49 -19.14 -20.69
CA GLU A 3 -61.47 -19.29 -19.65
C GLU A 3 -60.95 -17.89 -19.28
N SER A 4 -60.68 -17.69 -17.99
CA SER A 4 -59.74 -16.66 -17.55
C SER A 4 -58.33 -17.09 -17.93
N THR A 5 -57.61 -16.30 -18.73
CA THR A 5 -56.17 -16.48 -18.95
C THR A 5 -55.39 -15.40 -18.21
N PRO A 6 -55.07 -15.57 -16.91
CA PRO A 6 -54.15 -14.69 -16.20
C PRO A 6 -52.72 -15.22 -16.38
N ALA A 7 -52.07 -14.98 -17.52
CA ALA A 7 -50.72 -15.55 -17.71
C ALA A 7 -49.76 -14.77 -18.62
N ARG A 8 -50.10 -13.56 -19.07
CA ARG A 8 -49.20 -12.78 -19.96
C ARG A 8 -48.73 -11.44 -19.43
N ARG A 9 -49.38 -10.89 -18.40
CA ARG A 9 -49.02 -9.57 -17.87
C ARG A 9 -47.91 -9.61 -16.81
N SER A 10 -47.72 -10.76 -16.16
CA SER A 10 -46.71 -10.90 -15.08
C SER A 10 -45.31 -11.24 -15.55
N ILE A 11 -45.12 -11.72 -16.78
CA ILE A 11 -43.76 -12.06 -17.29
C ILE A 11 -43.05 -10.80 -17.82
N VAL A 12 -43.79 -9.84 -18.38
CA VAL A 12 -43.22 -8.60 -18.92
C VAL A 12 -42.73 -7.67 -17.81
N LEU A 13 -43.38 -7.66 -16.64
CA LEU A 13 -43.00 -6.81 -15.51
C LEU A 13 -41.74 -7.32 -14.78
N VAL A 14 -41.48 -8.63 -14.73
CA VAL A 14 -40.28 -9.17 -14.07
C VAL A 14 -39.03 -8.98 -14.96
N ALA A 15 -39.17 -9.08 -16.28
CA ALA A 15 -38.05 -8.83 -17.20
C ALA A 15 -37.62 -7.35 -17.24
N LEU A 16 -38.54 -6.40 -17.02
CA LEU A 16 -38.21 -4.97 -17.01
C LEU A 16 -37.47 -4.54 -15.73
N CYS A 17 -37.77 -5.15 -14.58
CA CYS A 17 -37.11 -4.82 -13.30
C CYS A 17 -35.68 -5.37 -13.18
N ILE A 18 -35.32 -6.42 -13.93
CA ILE A 18 -33.95 -6.98 -13.89
C ILE A 18 -32.99 -6.18 -14.78
N CYS A 19 -33.47 -5.53 -15.84
CA CYS A 19 -32.62 -4.71 -16.72
C CYS A 19 -32.31 -3.31 -16.16
N THR A 20 -32.99 -2.82 -15.12
CA THR A 20 -32.75 -1.49 -14.55
C THR A 20 -31.81 -1.48 -13.34
N LEU A 21 -31.38 -2.64 -12.84
CA LEU A 21 -30.51 -2.77 -11.67
C LEU A 21 -29.03 -2.98 -12.00
N THR A 22 -28.65 -3.07 -13.29
CA THR A 22 -27.25 -3.20 -13.73
C THR A 22 -26.62 -1.90 -14.24
N VAL A 23 -27.34 -0.78 -14.17
CA VAL A 23 -26.86 0.54 -14.65
C VAL A 23 -26.24 1.39 -13.54
N GLY A 24 -26.25 0.92 -12.28
CA GLY A 24 -25.77 1.66 -11.12
C GLY A 24 -24.48 1.13 -10.51
N ALA A 25 -23.40 0.95 -11.29
CA ALA A 25 -22.05 0.74 -10.74
C ALA A 25 -20.92 0.97 -11.75
N VAL A 26 -21.17 1.68 -12.85
CA VAL A 26 -20.09 2.22 -13.66
C VAL A 26 -20.28 3.72 -13.60
N VAL A 27 -19.72 4.34 -12.57
CA VAL A 27 -19.37 5.75 -12.68
C VAL A 27 -18.42 5.78 -13.87
N PRO A 28 -18.77 6.38 -15.02
CA PRO A 28 -17.73 6.72 -15.96
C PRO A 28 -16.84 7.66 -15.17
N MET A 29 -15.64 7.20 -14.78
CA MET A 29 -14.58 8.13 -14.46
C MET A 29 -14.50 8.99 -15.71
N THR A 30 -15.01 10.21 -15.61
CA THR A 30 -14.76 11.23 -16.58
C THR A 30 -13.25 11.43 -16.53
N VAL A 31 -12.52 10.69 -17.37
CA VAL A 31 -11.17 11.05 -17.77
C VAL A 31 -11.35 12.34 -18.58
N GLY A 32 -11.51 13.43 -17.85
CA GLY A 32 -11.39 14.76 -18.40
C GLY A 32 -9.97 14.85 -18.94
N ALA A 33 -9.84 14.83 -20.25
CA ALA A 33 -8.64 15.27 -20.92
C ALA A 33 -8.38 16.72 -20.47
N GLY A 34 -7.45 16.93 -19.54
CA GLY A 34 -7.22 18.25 -18.94
C GLY A 34 -6.20 18.34 -17.80
N ASP A 35 -5.98 17.28 -17.00
CA ASP A 35 -5.11 17.37 -15.82
C ASP A 35 -3.93 16.39 -15.92
N ASN A 36 -2.76 16.89 -16.36
CA ASN A 36 -1.49 16.18 -16.22
C ASN A 36 -1.05 16.27 -14.75
N ALA A 37 -1.67 15.44 -13.89
CA ALA A 37 -1.30 15.34 -12.49
C ALA A 37 -0.44 14.10 -12.26
N THR A 38 0.55 14.25 -11.37
CA THR A 38 1.30 13.11 -10.82
C THR A 38 0.57 12.62 -9.57
N ILE A 39 0.34 11.32 -9.48
CA ILE A 39 -0.31 10.71 -8.32
C ILE A 39 0.76 10.04 -7.46
N PHE A 40 0.80 10.34 -6.17
CA PHE A 40 1.59 9.60 -5.19
C PHE A 40 0.69 8.74 -4.31
N TYR A 41 1.09 7.52 -4.00
CA TYR A 41 0.37 6.65 -3.09
C TYR A 41 1.26 5.54 -2.56
N PHE A 42 0.88 4.94 -1.44
CA PHE A 42 1.62 3.81 -0.87
C PHE A 42 1.10 2.45 -1.34
N GLU A 43 2.01 1.49 -1.49
CA GLU A 43 1.74 0.06 -1.63
C GLU A 43 2.51 -0.74 -0.55
N PRO A 44 1.83 -1.55 0.28
CA PRO A 44 0.36 -1.63 0.39
C PRO A 44 -0.23 -0.34 1.00
N SER A 45 -1.48 0.00 0.64
CA SER A 45 -2.19 1.15 1.24
C SER A 45 -2.70 0.86 2.65
N GLU A 46 -2.80 -0.41 3.02
CA GLU A 46 -3.19 -0.89 4.35
C GLU A 46 -2.34 -2.10 4.70
N THR A 47 -1.78 -2.13 5.91
CA THR A 47 -1.00 -3.28 6.40
C THR A 47 -1.10 -3.41 7.93
N GLU A 48 -0.76 -4.58 8.44
CA GLU A 48 -0.71 -4.87 9.88
C GLU A 48 0.75 -5.10 10.29
N ALA A 49 1.10 -4.76 11.53
CA ALA A 49 2.39 -5.05 12.13
C ALA A 49 2.25 -5.24 13.65
N ASP A 50 3.05 -6.13 14.23
CA ASP A 50 3.14 -6.24 15.68
C ASP A 50 4.15 -5.24 16.26
N ALA A 51 3.97 -4.86 17.53
CA ALA A 51 4.96 -4.06 18.25
C ALA A 51 6.34 -4.76 18.24
N GLY A 52 7.39 -4.03 17.85
CA GLY A 52 8.75 -4.54 17.66
C GLY A 52 9.05 -5.15 16.29
N GLU A 53 8.09 -5.18 15.36
CA GLU A 53 8.32 -5.61 13.97
C GLU A 53 8.74 -4.46 13.05
N THR A 54 9.15 -4.81 11.84
CA THR A 54 9.46 -3.88 10.76
C THR A 54 8.38 -3.98 9.68
N VAL A 55 7.90 -2.84 9.20
CA VAL A 55 6.99 -2.73 8.07
C VAL A 55 7.67 -2.02 6.90
N THR A 56 7.38 -2.44 5.68
CA THR A 56 7.95 -1.83 4.46
C THR A 56 6.82 -1.41 3.54
N LEU A 57 6.86 -0.16 3.09
CA LEU A 57 5.90 0.42 2.15
C LEU A 57 6.64 1.01 0.95
N GLU A 58 6.08 0.84 -0.23
CA GLU A 58 6.54 1.48 -1.46
C GLU A 58 5.74 2.76 -1.68
N LEU A 59 6.41 3.90 -1.75
CA LEU A 59 5.85 5.13 -2.27
C LEU A 59 5.87 5.05 -3.80
N ILE A 60 4.71 4.86 -4.41
CA ILE A 60 4.54 4.81 -5.86
C ILE A 60 4.26 6.21 -6.39
N ALA A 61 4.89 6.56 -7.51
CA ALA A 61 4.50 7.73 -8.30
C ALA A 61 3.96 7.29 -9.66
N SER A 62 2.85 7.90 -10.08
CA SER A 62 2.17 7.60 -11.33
C SER A 62 1.95 8.87 -12.15
N THR A 63 2.48 8.90 -13.36
CA THR A 63 2.33 10.01 -14.31
C THR A 63 2.36 9.52 -15.75
N HIS A 64 1.59 10.16 -16.61
CA HIS A 64 1.68 9.98 -18.07
C HIS A 64 2.50 11.08 -18.76
N GLY A 65 3.13 11.97 -17.99
CA GLY A 65 3.79 13.17 -18.51
C GLY A 65 2.77 14.20 -18.98
N ASP A 66 3.21 15.12 -19.83
CA ASP A 66 2.40 16.22 -20.33
C ASP A 66 1.79 15.98 -21.73
N TYR A 67 1.14 17.01 -22.30
CA TYR A 67 0.51 16.89 -23.63
C TYR A 67 1.51 16.76 -24.78
N VAL A 68 2.70 17.36 -24.66
CA VAL A 68 3.73 17.28 -25.70
C VAL A 68 4.64 16.05 -25.53
N GLY A 69 4.49 15.35 -24.42
CA GLY A 69 5.17 14.09 -24.12
C GLY A 69 6.34 14.24 -23.16
N ASP A 70 6.50 15.41 -22.53
CA ASP A 70 7.51 15.64 -21.50
C ASP A 70 7.19 14.78 -20.27
N GLY A 71 8.18 14.05 -19.77
CA GLY A 71 8.11 13.30 -18.52
C GLY A 71 8.64 14.10 -17.34
N ILE A 72 8.52 13.50 -16.16
CA ILE A 72 9.06 14.04 -14.92
C ILE A 72 10.59 13.91 -14.90
N ASP A 73 11.25 14.99 -14.49
CA ASP A 73 12.69 15.07 -14.31
C ASP A 73 13.08 15.05 -12.82
N ARG A 74 12.21 15.62 -11.97
CA ARG A 74 12.41 15.71 -10.52
C ARG A 74 11.14 15.37 -9.75
N LEU A 75 11.30 14.61 -8.66
CA LEU A 75 10.24 14.27 -7.71
C LEU A 75 10.69 14.65 -6.30
N SER A 76 9.76 15.08 -5.46
CA SER A 76 9.97 15.21 -4.02
C SER A 76 8.72 14.81 -3.27
N ALA A 77 8.87 14.17 -2.11
CA ALA A 77 7.78 13.86 -1.21
C ALA A 77 8.24 13.93 0.25
N THR A 78 7.44 14.55 1.11
CA THR A 78 7.59 14.51 2.57
C THR A 78 6.49 13.66 3.17
N VAL A 79 6.89 12.60 3.87
CA VAL A 79 6.02 11.65 4.53
C VAL A 79 6.07 11.89 6.04
N ALA A 80 4.91 12.03 6.67
CA ALA A 80 4.77 12.15 8.11
C ALA A 80 4.29 10.83 8.74
N TYR A 81 4.80 10.54 9.94
CA TYR A 81 4.48 9.40 10.78
C TYR A 81 4.40 9.83 12.26
N ASP A 82 3.77 9.01 13.12
CA ASP A 82 3.82 9.21 14.56
C ASP A 82 5.18 8.71 15.12
N PRO A 83 6.06 9.61 15.60
CA PRO A 83 7.39 9.23 16.11
C PRO A 83 7.34 8.51 17.46
N ASP A 84 6.20 8.52 18.17
CA ASP A 84 6.02 7.71 19.38
C ASP A 84 5.73 6.24 19.04
N VAL A 85 5.32 5.94 17.78
CA VAL A 85 4.96 4.59 17.32
C VAL A 85 5.99 4.02 16.33
N PHE A 86 6.51 4.84 15.42
CA PHE A 86 7.43 4.42 14.37
C PHE A 86 8.75 5.16 14.40
N SER A 87 9.79 4.49 13.91
CA SER A 87 11.05 5.12 13.50
C SER A 87 11.44 4.67 12.10
N VAL A 88 12.08 5.54 11.33
CA VAL A 88 12.53 5.18 9.97
C VAL A 88 13.85 4.42 10.06
N ALA A 89 13.84 3.16 9.64
CA ALA A 89 15.03 2.32 9.64
C ALA A 89 15.85 2.46 8.36
N ASP A 90 15.18 2.57 7.21
CA ASP A 90 15.82 2.71 5.91
C ASP A 90 14.90 3.36 4.88
N VAL A 91 15.48 4.03 3.90
CA VAL A 91 14.79 4.55 2.72
C VAL A 91 15.65 4.38 1.49
N GLU A 92 15.12 3.66 0.50
CA GLU A 92 15.79 3.40 -0.77
C GLU A 92 15.09 4.16 -1.91
N HIS A 93 15.86 4.86 -2.75
CA HIS A 93 15.34 5.44 -3.98
C HIS A 93 14.95 4.33 -4.97
N GLY A 94 13.72 4.41 -5.49
CA GLY A 94 13.17 3.50 -6.46
C GLY A 94 13.44 3.92 -7.92
N PRO A 95 13.09 3.06 -8.89
CA PRO A 95 13.47 3.25 -10.28
C PRO A 95 12.56 4.21 -11.07
N MET A 96 11.54 4.83 -10.45
CA MET A 96 10.56 5.65 -11.15
C MET A 96 11.16 6.66 -12.13
N LEU A 97 12.15 7.44 -11.69
CA LEU A 97 12.78 8.45 -12.54
C LEU A 97 13.69 7.88 -13.63
N ALA A 98 14.12 6.62 -13.55
CA ALA A 98 14.85 5.96 -14.63
C ALA A 98 13.91 5.39 -15.71
N ALA A 99 12.59 5.37 -15.49
CA ALA A 99 11.67 4.75 -16.43
C ALA A 99 11.76 5.35 -17.84
N GLY A 100 11.71 4.47 -18.85
CA GLY A 100 11.75 4.85 -20.27
C GLY A 100 13.15 5.02 -20.86
N ASP A 101 14.22 4.91 -20.08
CA ASP A 101 15.61 4.98 -20.58
C ASP A 101 16.54 4.11 -19.74
N SER A 102 17.26 3.19 -20.38
CA SER A 102 18.17 2.29 -19.68
C SER A 102 19.47 2.94 -19.22
N ASP A 103 19.80 4.13 -19.75
CA ASP A 103 21.01 4.87 -19.41
C ASP A 103 20.73 5.95 -18.35
N ALA A 104 19.48 6.10 -17.90
CA ALA A 104 19.09 7.05 -16.87
C ALA A 104 19.30 6.46 -15.47
N GLU A 105 19.88 7.28 -14.60
CA GLU A 105 20.10 7.02 -13.18
C GLU A 105 19.20 7.95 -12.34
N VAL A 106 18.86 7.50 -11.13
CA VAL A 106 18.11 8.29 -10.15
C VAL A 106 19.10 8.74 -9.08
N ASP A 107 19.35 10.04 -9.05
CA ASP A 107 20.13 10.71 -8.01
C ASP A 107 19.18 11.35 -7.01
N GLY A 108 19.59 11.51 -5.76
CA GLY A 108 18.69 12.04 -4.74
C GLY A 108 19.30 12.18 -3.36
N ALA A 109 18.46 12.66 -2.45
CA ALA A 109 18.75 12.73 -1.03
C ALA A 109 17.54 12.29 -0.22
N VAL A 110 17.82 11.78 0.98
CA VAL A 110 16.81 11.49 2.00
C VAL A 110 17.18 12.27 3.25
N GLU A 111 16.23 13.01 3.80
CA GLU A 111 16.35 13.73 5.06
C GLU A 111 15.31 13.17 6.05
N ILE A 112 15.76 12.72 7.22
CA ILE A 112 14.91 12.18 8.28
C ILE A 112 14.97 13.11 9.49
N ASP A 113 13.81 13.51 9.99
CA ASP A 113 13.64 14.23 11.25
C ASP A 113 12.76 13.38 12.18
N ASP A 114 13.42 12.53 12.98
CA ASP A 114 12.76 11.62 13.92
C ASP A 114 11.99 12.35 15.03
N GLU A 115 12.40 13.57 15.40
CA GLU A 115 11.70 14.35 16.43
C GLU A 115 10.40 14.94 15.87
N ALA A 116 10.41 15.34 14.60
CA ALA A 116 9.22 15.82 13.91
C ALA A 116 8.33 14.70 13.35
N GLY A 117 8.84 13.46 13.28
CA GLY A 117 8.15 12.34 12.65
C GLY A 117 8.01 12.51 11.14
N THR A 118 9.06 12.96 10.45
CA THR A 118 9.02 13.22 9.01
C THR A 118 10.22 12.68 8.25
N VAL A 119 9.97 12.21 7.03
CA VAL A 119 11.02 11.87 6.06
C VAL A 119 10.76 12.56 4.73
N THR A 120 11.75 13.31 4.24
CA THR A 120 11.73 13.99 2.95
C THR A 120 12.62 13.23 1.97
N ILE A 121 12.07 12.94 0.79
CA ILE A 121 12.70 12.17 -0.27
C ILE A 121 12.76 13.05 -1.51
N ASP A 122 13.97 13.40 -1.95
CA ASP A 122 14.22 14.19 -3.16
C ASP A 122 14.89 13.33 -4.22
N GLN A 123 14.45 13.47 -5.47
CA GLN A 123 14.96 12.71 -6.60
C GLN A 123 15.08 13.56 -7.85
N GLU A 124 16.15 13.33 -8.60
CA GLU A 124 16.43 13.91 -9.90
C GLU A 124 16.95 12.83 -10.85
N ARG A 125 16.57 12.94 -12.11
CA ARG A 125 16.98 12.02 -13.16
C ARG A 125 18.25 12.52 -13.85
N THR A 126 19.25 11.64 -14.02
CA THR A 126 20.46 11.94 -14.80
C THR A 126 20.76 10.87 -15.85
N PRO A 127 20.87 11.19 -17.16
CA PRO A 127 20.48 12.46 -17.78
C PRO A 127 18.95 12.60 -17.87
N SER A 128 18.47 13.85 -17.93
CA SER A 128 17.03 14.15 -18.02
C SER A 128 16.32 13.46 -19.19
N GLY A 129 16.95 13.41 -20.36
CA GLY A 129 16.34 12.82 -21.57
C GLY A 129 14.97 13.42 -21.88
N ASP A 130 13.97 12.57 -22.13
CA ASP A 130 12.56 12.95 -22.29
C ASP A 130 11.78 12.95 -20.96
N GLY A 131 12.44 12.69 -19.83
CA GLY A 131 11.83 12.49 -18.52
C GLY A 131 11.10 11.14 -18.36
N ALA A 132 10.70 10.84 -17.13
CA ALA A 132 9.99 9.62 -16.77
C ALA A 132 8.46 9.75 -16.94
N ARG A 133 7.85 8.72 -17.52
CA ARG A 133 6.39 8.57 -17.69
C ARG A 133 6.01 7.14 -17.37
N ALA A 134 5.68 6.88 -16.11
CA ALA A 134 5.42 5.54 -15.62
C ALA A 134 4.49 5.56 -14.40
N THR A 135 4.09 4.35 -13.99
CA THR A 135 3.64 4.06 -12.63
C THR A 135 4.66 3.11 -12.05
N GLU A 136 5.45 3.57 -11.09
CA GLU A 136 6.59 2.82 -10.58
C GLU A 136 6.98 3.31 -9.17
N THR A 137 7.72 2.48 -8.43
CA THR A 137 8.21 2.83 -7.09
C THR A 137 9.14 4.03 -7.16
N ALA A 138 8.73 5.12 -6.52
CA ALA A 138 9.57 6.28 -6.29
C ALA A 138 10.53 6.01 -5.13
N ALA A 139 10.06 5.45 -4.02
CA ALA A 139 10.93 5.06 -2.92
C ALA A 139 10.36 3.88 -2.13
N THR A 140 11.23 3.11 -1.50
CA THR A 140 10.85 2.09 -0.52
C THR A 140 11.21 2.62 0.87
N ILE A 141 10.24 2.64 1.77
CA ILE A 141 10.37 3.15 3.14
C ILE A 141 10.19 1.99 4.10
N THR A 142 11.18 1.80 4.97
CA THR A 142 11.16 0.75 6.00
C THR A 142 11.05 1.41 7.37
N LEU A 143 9.99 1.08 8.10
CA LEU A 143 9.68 1.60 9.42
C LEU A 143 9.81 0.48 10.46
N GLU A 144 10.42 0.79 11.60
CA GLU A 144 10.40 -0.05 12.80
C GLU A 144 9.27 0.42 13.73
N VAL A 145 8.45 -0.53 14.20
CA VAL A 145 7.40 -0.29 15.19
C VAL A 145 7.99 -0.38 16.58
N ALA A 146 7.75 0.61 17.43
CA ALA A 146 8.24 0.61 18.81
C ALA A 146 7.80 -0.66 19.57
N GLU A 147 8.70 -1.23 20.37
CA GLU A 147 8.43 -2.47 21.12
C GLU A 147 7.29 -2.33 22.14
N ASP A 148 7.02 -1.11 22.60
CA ASP A 148 5.97 -0.75 23.54
C ASP A 148 4.79 0.00 22.89
N ALA A 149 4.72 0.00 21.55
CA ALA A 149 3.60 0.59 20.83
C ALA A 149 2.26 -0.03 21.26
N PRO A 150 1.25 0.79 21.61
CA PRO A 150 -0.08 0.28 21.93
C PRO A 150 -0.79 -0.24 20.67
N SER A 151 -1.87 -1.00 20.85
CA SER A 151 -2.72 -1.35 19.71
C SER A 151 -3.42 -0.10 19.17
N THR A 152 -3.16 0.26 17.90
CA THR A 152 -3.63 1.51 17.28
C THR A 152 -3.72 1.38 15.75
N ASN A 153 -4.39 2.33 15.10
CA ASN A 153 -4.35 2.49 13.65
C ASN A 153 -3.64 3.81 13.35
N GLU A 154 -2.44 3.72 12.80
CA GLU A 154 -1.66 4.90 12.44
C GLU A 154 -1.74 5.19 10.95
N THR A 155 -1.73 6.48 10.63
CA THR A 155 -1.73 6.97 9.25
C THR A 155 -0.33 7.43 8.86
N LEU A 156 0.12 6.98 7.69
CA LEU A 156 1.31 7.48 7.04
C LEU A 156 0.88 8.51 5.98
N GLU A 157 1.13 9.79 6.24
CA GLU A 157 0.57 10.92 5.47
C GLU A 157 1.62 11.52 4.53
N ILE A 158 1.23 11.85 3.29
CA ILE A 158 2.07 12.64 2.38
C ILE A 158 1.72 14.12 2.59
N THR A 159 2.57 14.85 3.30
CA THR A 159 2.27 16.23 3.73
C THR A 159 2.71 17.28 2.73
N ASP A 160 3.71 16.95 1.91
CA ASP A 160 4.17 17.76 0.80
C ASP A 160 4.63 16.84 -0.34
N ALA A 161 4.33 17.19 -1.57
CA ALA A 161 4.79 16.44 -2.73
C ALA A 161 4.88 17.34 -3.96
N SER A 162 5.91 17.11 -4.77
CA SER A 162 6.14 17.85 -6.01
C SER A 162 6.64 16.94 -7.12
N ALA A 163 6.26 17.29 -8.34
CA ALA A 163 6.70 16.64 -9.56
C ALA A 163 6.99 17.72 -10.61
N VAL A 164 8.18 17.73 -11.19
CA VAL A 164 8.62 18.76 -12.14
C VAL A 164 9.03 18.11 -13.45
N LEU A 165 8.48 18.60 -14.55
CA LEU A 165 8.80 18.14 -15.91
C LEU A 165 10.22 18.55 -16.32
N ILE A 166 10.75 17.91 -17.36
CA ILE A 166 12.01 18.31 -18.02
C ILE A 166 12.03 19.76 -18.52
N SER A 167 10.85 20.37 -18.70
CA SER A 167 10.68 21.77 -19.06
C SER A 167 10.70 22.73 -17.85
N ASP A 168 11.07 22.23 -16.66
CA ASP A 168 11.00 22.91 -15.36
C ASP A 168 9.58 23.35 -14.96
N TYR A 169 8.56 22.78 -15.60
CA TYR A 169 7.17 23.09 -15.31
C TYR A 169 6.63 22.17 -14.20
N PRO A 170 6.09 22.71 -13.10
CA PRO A 170 5.53 21.90 -12.03
C PRO A 170 4.20 21.26 -12.46
N GLN A 171 4.03 19.96 -12.18
CA GLN A 171 2.75 19.27 -12.35
C GLN A 171 1.90 19.40 -11.09
N ALA A 172 0.57 19.33 -11.28
CA ALA A 172 -0.33 19.16 -10.16
C ALA A 172 -0.06 17.80 -9.50
N VAL A 173 -0.22 17.72 -8.18
CA VAL A 173 -0.04 16.48 -7.42
C VAL A 173 -1.34 16.08 -6.75
N VAL A 174 -1.60 14.77 -6.74
CA VAL A 174 -2.65 14.14 -5.94
C VAL A 174 -2.01 13.01 -5.15
N ASP A 175 -2.14 13.03 -3.84
CA ASP A 175 -1.54 12.04 -2.95
C ASP A 175 -2.61 11.14 -2.29
N ARG A 176 -2.16 9.99 -1.77
CA ARG A 176 -2.97 9.05 -0.99
C ARG A 176 -2.14 8.42 0.11
N GLU A 177 -2.68 8.50 1.31
CA GLU A 177 -2.09 8.02 2.56
C GLU A 177 -2.14 6.49 2.67
N ALA A 178 -1.35 5.94 3.60
CA ALA A 178 -1.44 4.54 4.03
C ALA A 178 -1.93 4.45 5.48
N THR A 179 -2.49 3.29 5.84
CA THR A 179 -2.83 2.94 7.22
C THR A 179 -2.05 1.71 7.68
N ILE A 180 -1.42 1.80 8.85
CA ILE A 180 -0.72 0.69 9.50
C ILE A 180 -1.48 0.37 10.79
N THR A 181 -2.04 -0.84 10.88
CA THR A 181 -2.66 -1.34 12.10
C THR A 181 -1.59 -1.98 12.97
N VAL A 182 -1.31 -1.38 14.12
CA VAL A 182 -0.35 -1.90 15.09
C VAL A 182 -1.09 -2.73 16.13
N THR A 183 -0.60 -3.94 16.39
CA THR A 183 -1.09 -4.79 17.48
C THR A 183 -0.02 -4.92 18.57
N GLU A 184 -0.41 -4.75 19.83
CA GLU A 184 0.51 -4.93 20.95
C GLU A 184 0.93 -6.40 21.07
N THR A 185 2.23 -6.66 21.21
CA THR A 185 2.72 -8.02 21.49
C THR A 185 2.43 -8.35 22.95
N SER A 186 1.24 -8.91 23.20
CA SER A 186 0.90 -9.44 24.53
C SER A 186 1.87 -10.57 24.88
N GLY A 187 2.78 -10.31 25.81
CA GLY A 187 3.59 -11.35 26.45
C GLY A 187 2.68 -12.49 26.89
N GLY A 188 2.86 -13.67 26.29
CA GLY A 188 1.85 -14.73 26.24
C GLY A 188 1.23 -15.13 27.59
N ASP A 189 -0.04 -15.57 27.49
CA ASP A 189 -0.82 -16.25 28.52
C ASP A 189 -0.61 -15.71 29.93
N ASP A 190 -1.24 -14.58 30.25
CA ASP A 190 -1.66 -14.38 31.63
C ASP A 190 -2.81 -15.38 31.86
N PRO A 191 -2.62 -16.47 32.64
CA PRO A 191 -3.73 -17.37 32.92
C PRO A 191 -4.75 -16.56 33.70
N VAL A 192 -5.87 -16.22 33.05
CA VAL A 192 -7.07 -15.74 33.74
C VAL A 192 -7.28 -16.62 34.97
N PRO A 193 -7.21 -16.08 36.20
CA PRO A 193 -7.38 -16.87 37.42
C PRO A 193 -8.80 -17.46 37.42
N GLY A 194 -8.95 -18.69 36.93
CA GLY A 194 -10.24 -19.36 36.81
C GLY A 194 -10.44 -20.27 35.60
N PHE A 195 -9.61 -20.20 34.56
CA PHE A 195 -9.77 -21.08 33.38
C PHE A 195 -8.67 -22.14 33.31
N VAL A 196 -8.84 -23.22 34.07
CA VAL A 196 -8.00 -24.41 33.96
C VAL A 196 -8.49 -25.19 32.73
N ALA A 197 -7.84 -25.04 31.59
CA ALA A 197 -8.04 -25.94 30.46
C ALA A 197 -7.45 -27.33 30.81
N PRO A 198 -8.23 -28.43 30.79
CA PRO A 198 -7.69 -29.75 31.04
C PRO A 198 -7.02 -30.28 29.76
N SER A 199 -5.76 -29.93 29.51
CA SER A 199 -4.94 -30.58 28.49
C SER A 199 -4.39 -31.92 29.03
N ALA A 200 -5.25 -32.93 28.98
CA ALA A 200 -4.86 -34.32 29.09
C ALA A 200 -4.47 -34.88 27.70
N LEU A 201 -3.40 -35.68 27.65
CA LEU A 201 -2.86 -36.44 26.51
C LEU A 201 -2.24 -35.58 25.39
N ILE A 202 -1.02 -35.79 24.89
CA ILE A 202 -0.36 -37.03 24.47
C ILE A 202 1.16 -36.83 24.59
N ALA A 203 1.82 -37.63 25.44
CA ALA A 203 3.27 -37.78 25.46
C ALA A 203 3.64 -39.24 25.74
N VAL A 204 3.38 -40.15 24.80
CA VAL A 204 4.08 -41.45 24.71
C VAL A 204 4.12 -41.88 23.24
N GLY A 205 5.26 -41.70 22.58
CA GLY A 205 5.43 -42.14 21.19
C GLY A 205 6.85 -42.03 20.64
N ALA A 206 7.88 -42.14 21.48
CA ALA A 206 9.28 -42.02 21.03
C ALA A 206 10.24 -43.07 21.61
N VAL A 207 9.77 -44.25 22.05
CA VAL A 207 10.66 -45.29 22.64
C VAL A 207 10.59 -46.67 21.96
N LEU A 208 9.84 -46.87 20.86
CA LEU A 208 9.66 -48.22 20.28
C LEU A 208 9.93 -48.38 18.78
N VAL A 209 11.00 -47.76 18.25
CA VAL A 209 11.54 -48.13 16.91
C VAL A 209 13.02 -48.55 16.95
N PHE A 210 13.71 -48.43 18.10
CA PHE A 210 15.10 -48.91 18.24
C PHE A 210 15.25 -50.43 18.47
N ALA A 211 14.16 -51.21 18.40
CA ALA A 211 14.17 -52.64 18.71
C ALA A 211 13.91 -53.58 17.50
N VAL A 212 13.91 -53.10 16.25
CA VAL A 212 13.83 -53.97 15.04
C VAL A 212 15.06 -53.82 14.15
N ARG A 213 16.21 -53.51 14.76
CA ARG A 213 17.54 -53.72 14.15
C ARG A 213 18.35 -54.67 15.03
N ARG A 214 17.88 -55.92 15.12
CA ARG A 214 18.66 -57.15 15.37
C ARG A 214 17.69 -58.28 15.69
N LEU A 215 17.45 -59.14 14.71
CA LEU A 215 17.49 -60.62 14.79
C LEU A 215 16.72 -61.19 13.59
N ASP A 216 17.50 -61.88 12.74
CA ASP A 216 17.18 -62.79 11.62
C ASP A 216 16.42 -62.25 10.39
#